data_AF-A0A354UR35-F1
#
_entry.id   AF-A0A354UR35-F1
#
_cell.length_a   1.000
_cell.length_b   1.000
_cell.length_c   1.000
_cell.angle_alpha   90.00
_cell.angle_beta   90.00
_cell.angle_gamma   90.00
#
_symmetry.space_group_name_H-M   'P 1'
#
loop_
_entity.id
_entity.type
_entity.pdbx_description
1 polymer ?
#
loop_
_entity_poly.entity_id
_entity_poly.type
_entity_poly.pdbx_seq_one_letter_code
_entity_poly.pdbx_strand_id
1 'polypeptide(L)'
;MKYCTHCGAQIDDEAVVCPKCGCATAKGEEVFEENKNNSSNNNATLGLVAKIFMILTCVGCVVTAFASLGMYSGVENGLALGIGGLIGGLIPLCWVIPMTIKINNSLKNNEPLTTGFKVCTLIFANVISGILLLCMKEDN
;
A
#
# COMPACT_ATOMS: atom_id res chain seq x y z
N MET A 1 41.15 5.97 2.96
CA MET A 1 41.32 5.20 4.20
C MET A 1 40.71 5.99 5.35
N LYS A 2 39.54 5.59 5.86
CA LYS A 2 38.88 6.24 7.00
C LYS A 2 39.03 5.39 8.26
N TYR A 3 38.83 6.01 9.42
CA TYR A 3 38.80 5.33 10.71
C TYR A 3 37.41 5.49 11.32
N CYS A 4 36.94 4.43 11.98
CA CYS A 4 35.69 4.49 12.74
C CYS A 4 35.83 5.50 13.89
N THR A 5 34.92 6.47 13.96
CA THR A 5 34.87 7.51 14.99
C THR A 5 34.59 6.96 16.39
N HIS A 6 33.97 5.78 16.49
CA HIS A 6 33.65 5.14 17.77
C HIS A 6 34.77 4.24 18.32
N CYS A 7 35.39 3.41 17.48
CA CYS A 7 36.33 2.38 17.94
C CYS A 7 37.75 2.51 17.38
N GLY A 8 38.02 3.49 16.52
CA GLY A 8 39.33 3.75 15.94
C GLY A 8 39.83 2.69 14.95
N ALA A 9 39.01 1.71 14.57
CA ALA A 9 39.38 0.71 13.58
C ALA A 9 39.49 1.34 12.19
N GLN A 10 40.49 0.93 11.41
CA GLN A 10 40.57 1.27 10.01
C GLN A 10 39.41 0.60 9.27
N ILE A 11 38.68 1.37 8.47
CA ILE A 11 37.54 0.93 7.69
C ILE A 11 37.67 1.42 6.26
N ASP A 12 37.05 0.68 5.35
CA ASP A 12 36.99 1.09 3.95
C ASP A 12 36.23 2.41 3.80
N ASP A 13 36.59 3.21 2.79
CA ASP A 13 35.96 4.50 2.54
C ASP A 13 34.48 4.35 2.14
N GLU A 14 34.08 3.15 1.70
CA GLU A 14 32.70 2.80 1.35
C GLU A 14 31.92 2.04 2.42
N ALA A 15 32.55 1.70 3.54
CA ALA A 15 31.88 0.96 4.60
C ALA A 15 30.73 1.78 5.19
N VAL A 16 29.50 1.26 5.13
CA VAL A 16 28.30 1.88 5.73
C VAL A 16 28.14 1.55 7.23
N VAL A 17 28.75 0.44 7.67
CA VAL A 17 28.75 -0.02 9.06
C VAL A 17 30.16 -0.50 9.41
N CYS A 18 30.63 -0.16 10.61
CA CYS A 18 31.93 -0.63 11.09
C CYS A 18 31.89 -2.13 11.45
N PRO A 19 32.76 -2.99 10.86
CA PRO A 19 32.76 -4.43 11.14
C PRO A 19 33.27 -4.79 12.55
N LYS A 20 33.93 -3.87 13.26
CA LYS A 20 34.48 -4.12 14.60
C LYS A 20 33.51 -3.76 15.73
N CYS A 21 32.81 -2.63 15.63
CA CYS A 21 31.94 -2.14 16.70
C CYS A 21 30.45 -2.00 16.30
N GLY A 22 30.12 -2.17 15.03
CA GLY A 22 28.73 -2.11 14.54
C GLY A 22 28.15 -0.69 14.42
N CYS A 23 28.90 0.37 14.74
CA CYS A 23 28.40 1.74 14.58
C CYS A 23 28.27 2.10 13.09
N ALA A 24 27.21 2.84 12.76
CA ALA A 24 27.03 3.43 11.43
C ALA A 24 28.16 4.41 11.15
N THR A 25 28.58 4.47 9.90
CA THR A 25 29.57 5.46 9.43
C THR A 25 28.85 6.67 8.86
N ALA A 26 29.55 7.78 8.66
CA ALA A 26 28.99 8.97 8.00
C ALA A 26 28.35 8.63 6.64
N LYS A 27 28.96 7.71 5.86
CA LYS A 27 28.38 7.23 4.60
C LYS A 27 27.11 6.39 4.83
N GLY A 28 27.05 5.64 5.92
CA GLY A 28 25.84 4.93 6.35
C GLY A 28 24.71 5.88 6.72
N GLU A 29 25.01 6.99 7.39
CA GLU A 29 24.03 8.04 7.75
C GLU A 29 23.47 8.72 6.50
N GLU A 30 24.32 9.09 5.53
CA GLU A 30 23.90 9.66 4.24
C GLU A 30 22.96 8.71 3.47
N VAL A 31 23.31 7.42 3.40
CA VAL A 31 22.48 6.39 2.73
C VAL A 31 21.16 6.14 3.47
N PHE A 32 21.15 6.23 4.80
CA PHE A 32 19.93 6.12 5.61
C PHE A 32 19.01 7.34 5.44
N GLU A 33 19.56 8.56 5.38
CA GLU A 33 18.78 9.78 5.15
C GLU A 33 18.19 9.83 3.74
N GLU A 34 18.96 9.45 2.71
CA GLU A 34 18.46 9.35 1.34
C GLU A 34 17.34 8.30 1.24
N ASN A 35 17.50 7.16 1.91
CA ASN A 35 16.45 6.15 1.97
C ASN A 35 15.20 6.64 2.72
N LYS A 36 15.35 7.43 3.79
CA LYS A 36 14.21 7.98 4.54
C LYS A 36 13.42 8.98 3.71
N ASN A 37 14.10 9.87 2.99
CA ASN A 37 13.47 10.85 2.11
C ASN A 37 12.76 10.17 0.92
N ASN A 38 13.38 9.15 0.33
CA ASN A 38 12.71 8.34 -0.70
C ASN A 38 11.51 7.60 -0.11
N SER A 39 11.65 6.94 1.05
CA SER A 39 10.58 6.18 1.69
C SER A 39 9.35 7.04 2.05
N SER A 40 9.59 8.27 2.51
CA SER A 40 8.53 9.25 2.81
C SER A 40 7.80 9.73 1.54
N ASN A 41 8.51 9.99 0.45
CA ASN A 41 7.83 10.34 -0.81
C ASN A 41 7.07 9.15 -1.41
N ASN A 42 7.62 7.95 -1.22
CA ASN A 42 7.00 6.71 -1.65
C ASN A 42 5.70 6.48 -0.88
N ASN A 43 5.67 6.61 0.46
CA ASN A 43 4.46 6.35 1.25
C ASN A 43 3.29 7.29 0.87
N ALA A 44 3.56 8.55 0.54
CA ALA A 44 2.57 9.50 0.06
C ALA A 44 2.06 9.13 -1.35
N THR A 45 2.97 8.73 -2.24
CA THR A 45 2.64 8.29 -3.60
C THR A 45 1.85 6.98 -3.57
N LEU A 46 2.25 6.01 -2.74
CA LEU A 46 1.60 4.73 -2.51
C LEU A 46 0.16 4.95 -1.97
N GLY A 47 -0.03 5.91 -1.06
CA GLY A 47 -1.35 6.30 -0.55
C GLY A 47 -2.26 6.94 -1.60
N LEU A 48 -1.70 7.77 -2.49
CA LEU A 48 -2.42 8.33 -3.64
C LEU A 48 -2.84 7.22 -4.62
N VAL A 49 -1.90 6.33 -4.94
CA VAL A 49 -2.10 5.21 -5.87
C VAL A 49 -3.17 4.24 -5.34
N ALA A 50 -3.14 3.91 -4.04
CA ALA A 50 -4.18 3.07 -3.42
C ALA A 50 -5.58 3.67 -3.55
N LYS A 51 -5.72 5.00 -3.34
CA LYS A 51 -6.99 5.71 -3.54
C LYS A 51 -7.45 5.66 -5.00
N ILE A 52 -6.54 5.83 -5.95
CA ILE A 52 -6.84 5.76 -7.39
C ILE A 52 -7.35 4.36 -7.76
N PHE A 53 -6.66 3.30 -7.34
CA PHE A 53 -7.08 1.91 -7.62
C PHE A 53 -8.43 1.57 -7.02
N MET A 54 -8.73 2.06 -5.81
CA MET A 54 -10.04 1.88 -5.18
C MET A 54 -11.16 2.55 -5.98
N ILE A 55 -10.93 3.80 -6.44
CA ILE A 55 -11.90 4.53 -7.28
C ILE A 55 -12.08 3.85 -8.63
N LEU A 56 -10.99 3.44 -9.29
CA LEU A 56 -11.05 2.73 -10.58
C LEU A 56 -11.83 1.41 -10.47
N THR A 57 -11.65 0.67 -9.39
CA THR A 57 -12.37 -0.58 -9.15
C THR A 57 -13.86 -0.31 -8.93
N CYS A 58 -14.20 0.71 -8.15
CA CYS A 58 -15.59 1.12 -7.95
C CYS A 58 -16.26 1.56 -9.26
N VAL A 59 -15.59 2.38 -10.06
CA VAL A 59 -16.10 2.83 -11.36
C VAL A 59 -16.20 1.66 -12.34
N GLY A 60 -15.21 0.76 -12.36
CA GLY A 60 -15.21 -0.43 -13.20
C GLY A 60 -16.41 -1.34 -12.92
N CYS A 61 -16.72 -1.63 -11.65
CA CYS A 61 -17.89 -2.40 -11.26
C CYS A 61 -19.21 -1.74 -11.67
N VAL A 62 -19.28 -0.42 -11.58
CA VAL A 62 -20.45 0.36 -11.99
C VAL A 62 -20.62 0.32 -13.51
N VAL A 63 -19.54 0.53 -14.27
CA VAL A 63 -19.55 0.51 -15.74
C VAL A 63 -19.88 -0.87 -16.29
N THR A 64 -19.35 -1.96 -15.70
CA THR A 64 -19.70 -3.32 -16.13
C THR A 64 -21.16 -3.66 -15.82
N ALA A 65 -21.69 -3.20 -14.68
CA ALA A 65 -23.12 -3.34 -14.36
C ALA A 65 -24.01 -2.57 -15.36
N PHE A 66 -23.65 -1.34 -15.73
CA PHE A 66 -24.40 -0.53 -16.70
C PHE A 66 -24.25 -1.02 -18.15
N ALA A 67 -23.06 -1.48 -18.57
CA ALA A 67 -22.85 -2.06 -19.91
C ALA A 67 -23.62 -3.38 -20.10
N SER A 68 -23.78 -4.16 -19.03
CA SER A 68 -24.56 -5.40 -19.04
C SER A 68 -26.07 -5.17 -19.17
N LEU A 69 -26.57 -3.97 -18.79
CA LEU A 69 -27.96 -3.57 -19.01
C LEU A 69 -28.25 -3.22 -20.48
N GLY A 70 -27.25 -2.77 -21.24
CA GLY A 70 -27.38 -2.36 -22.65
C GLY A 70 -27.37 -3.51 -23.66
N MET A 71 -26.94 -4.72 -23.26
CA MET A 71 -26.84 -5.89 -24.15
C MET A 71 -27.91 -6.98 -23.89
N TYR A 72 -28.89 -6.70 -23.03
CA TYR A 72 -29.90 -7.67 -22.57
C TYR A 72 -31.25 -7.53 -23.30
N SER A 73 -31.25 -7.47 -24.62
CA SER A 73 -32.47 -7.59 -25.44
C SER A 73 -32.89 -9.06 -25.68
N GLY A 74 -32.77 -9.89 -24.65
CA GLY A 74 -33.17 -11.31 -24.64
C GLY A 74 -33.48 -11.76 -23.21
N VAL A 75 -34.70 -11.46 -22.75
CA VAL A 75 -35.12 -11.61 -21.35
C VAL A 75 -35.71 -12.99 -21.12
N GLU A 76 -35.17 -13.71 -20.15
CA GLU A 76 -35.94 -14.56 -19.22
C GLU A 76 -35.38 -14.44 -17.78
N ASN A 77 -34.08 -14.13 -17.59
CA ASN A 77 -33.42 -14.12 -16.27
C ASN A 77 -32.67 -12.82 -15.87
N GLY A 78 -32.99 -11.67 -16.49
CA GLY A 78 -32.21 -10.42 -16.34
C GLY A 78 -32.33 -9.72 -14.99
N LEU A 79 -33.42 -9.95 -14.25
CA LEU A 79 -33.69 -9.27 -12.98
C LEU A 79 -32.80 -9.81 -11.83
N ALA A 80 -32.45 -11.10 -11.85
CA ALA A 80 -31.61 -11.73 -10.83
C ALA A 80 -30.14 -11.27 -10.90
N LEU A 81 -29.61 -11.07 -12.12
CA LEU A 81 -28.24 -10.58 -12.32
C LEU A 81 -28.11 -9.07 -12.07
N GLY A 82 -29.17 -8.29 -12.32
CA GLY A 82 -29.20 -6.86 -12.00
C GLY A 82 -29.19 -6.57 -10.49
N ILE A 83 -29.98 -7.34 -9.72
CA ILE A 83 -29.98 -7.24 -8.26
C ILE A 83 -28.69 -7.84 -7.67
N GLY A 84 -28.17 -8.92 -8.26
CA GLY A 84 -26.88 -9.52 -7.89
C GLY A 84 -25.69 -8.57 -8.10
N GLY A 85 -25.69 -7.75 -9.16
CA GLY A 85 -24.69 -6.72 -9.40
C GLY A 85 -24.80 -5.53 -8.44
N LEU A 86 -26.02 -5.09 -8.09
CA LEU A 86 -26.25 -4.01 -7.14
C LEU A 86 -25.91 -4.41 -5.70
N ILE A 87 -26.37 -5.57 -5.24
CA ILE A 87 -26.09 -6.12 -3.90
C ILE A 87 -24.62 -6.55 -3.79
N GLY A 88 -24.08 -7.19 -4.83
CA GLY A 88 -22.67 -7.58 -4.91
C GLY A 88 -21.71 -6.39 -5.01
N GLY A 89 -22.16 -5.22 -5.49
CA GLY A 89 -21.38 -3.97 -5.47
C GLY A 89 -21.52 -3.17 -4.17
N LEU A 90 -22.73 -3.12 -3.58
CA LEU A 90 -23.02 -2.37 -2.36
C LEU A 90 -22.38 -2.98 -1.10
N ILE A 91 -22.33 -4.31 -0.99
CA ILE A 91 -21.76 -4.99 0.20
C ILE A 91 -20.24 -4.74 0.32
N PRO A 92 -19.43 -4.89 -0.75
CA PRO A 92 -18.03 -4.48 -0.72
C PRO A 92 -17.87 -2.99 -0.48
N LEU A 93 -18.70 -2.13 -1.09
CA LEU A 93 -18.60 -0.68 -0.91
C LEU A 93 -18.83 -0.26 0.55
N CYS A 94 -19.87 -0.78 1.20
CA CYS A 94 -20.17 -0.50 2.60
C CYS A 94 -19.07 -1.01 3.56
N TRP A 95 -18.34 -2.08 3.21
CA TRP A 95 -17.23 -2.61 4.03
C TRP A 95 -15.86 -1.97 3.71
N VAL A 96 -15.62 -1.58 2.46
CA VAL A 96 -14.37 -0.95 2.04
C VAL A 96 -14.26 0.47 2.64
N ILE A 97 -15.37 1.15 2.91
CA ILE A 97 -15.38 2.48 3.55
C ILE A 97 -14.73 2.47 4.95
N PRO A 98 -15.20 1.69 5.96
CA PRO A 98 -14.59 1.68 7.29
C PRO A 98 -13.16 1.14 7.26
N MET A 99 -12.87 0.20 6.36
CA MET A 99 -11.52 -0.35 6.18
C MET A 99 -10.56 0.72 5.63
N THR A 100 -10.98 1.49 4.63
CA THR A 100 -10.18 2.58 4.06
C THR A 100 -9.98 3.72 5.07
N ILE A 101 -10.99 4.05 5.88
CA ILE A 101 -10.87 5.05 6.94
C ILE A 101 -9.82 4.60 7.96
N LYS A 102 -9.83 3.32 8.38
CA LYS A 102 -8.82 2.79 9.30
C LYS A 102 -7.42 2.86 8.72
N ILE A 103 -7.22 2.52 7.44
CA ILE A 103 -5.93 2.70 6.75
C ILE A 103 -5.52 4.17 6.77
N ASN A 104 -6.42 5.06 6.35
CA ASN A 104 -6.12 6.48 6.24
C ASN A 104 -5.83 7.10 7.61
N ASN A 105 -6.43 6.58 8.69
CA ASN A 105 -6.13 7.01 10.05
C ASN A 105 -4.80 6.44 10.55
N SER A 106 -4.52 5.16 10.32
CA SER A 106 -3.24 4.53 10.69
C SER A 106 -2.06 5.09 9.89
N LEU A 107 -2.26 5.48 8.62
CA LEU A 107 -1.25 6.21 7.83
C LEU A 107 -1.00 7.62 8.37
N LYS A 108 -2.03 8.32 8.86
CA LYS A 108 -1.87 9.64 9.49
C LYS A 108 -1.16 9.54 10.85
N ASN A 109 -1.42 8.49 11.60
CA ASN A 109 -0.86 8.28 12.93
C ASN A 109 0.49 7.52 12.91
N ASN A 110 1.00 7.13 11.73
CA ASN A 110 2.16 6.24 11.58
C ASN A 110 2.08 4.98 12.46
N GLU A 111 0.87 4.43 12.60
CA GLU A 111 0.66 3.22 13.39
C GLU A 111 0.89 1.98 12.50
N PRO A 112 1.58 0.94 13.01
CA PRO A 112 1.82 -0.28 12.26
C PRO A 112 0.49 -0.94 11.91
N LEU A 113 0.26 -1.15 10.62
CA LEU A 113 -0.93 -1.82 10.13
C LEU A 113 -0.82 -3.32 10.41
N THR A 114 -1.80 -3.89 11.12
CA THR A 114 -1.81 -5.33 11.41
C THR A 114 -1.80 -6.14 10.11
N THR A 115 -0.99 -7.20 10.06
CA THR A 115 -0.79 -8.04 8.86
C THR A 115 -2.08 -8.66 8.35
N GLY A 116 -3.02 -9.01 9.24
CA GLY A 116 -4.35 -9.51 8.85
C GLY A 116 -5.18 -8.48 8.06
N PHE A 117 -4.95 -7.19 8.29
CA PHE A 117 -5.62 -6.12 7.57
C PHE A 117 -5.10 -5.99 6.14
N LYS A 118 -3.77 -6.14 5.96
CA LYS A 118 -3.12 -6.16 4.65
C LYS A 118 -3.62 -7.33 3.80
N VAL A 119 -3.78 -8.52 4.40
CA VAL A 119 -4.28 -9.73 3.74
C VAL A 119 -5.76 -9.61 3.32
N CYS A 120 -6.63 -9.04 4.15
CA CYS A 120 -8.02 -8.82 3.73
C CYS A 120 -8.12 -7.83 2.56
N THR A 121 -7.28 -6.79 2.50
CA THR A 121 -7.24 -5.85 1.36
C THR A 121 -6.74 -6.52 0.07
N LEU A 122 -5.78 -7.46 0.16
CA LEU A 122 -5.32 -8.27 -0.98
C LEU A 122 -6.45 -9.11 -1.60
N ILE A 123 -7.26 -9.75 -0.76
CA ILE A 123 -8.28 -10.72 -1.20
C ILE A 123 -9.56 -10.02 -1.67
N PHE A 124 -10.01 -8.98 -0.96
CA PHE A 124 -11.33 -8.38 -1.18
C PHE A 124 -11.32 -7.08 -1.99
N ALA A 125 -10.21 -6.34 -2.03
CA ALA A 125 -10.17 -5.05 -2.72
C ALA A 125 -9.32 -5.11 -4.00
N ASN A 126 -8.03 -5.42 -3.89
CA ASN A 126 -7.15 -5.59 -5.04
C ASN A 126 -5.77 -6.13 -4.61
N VAL A 127 -5.26 -7.15 -5.29
CA VAL A 127 -3.92 -7.72 -5.06
C VAL A 127 -2.83 -6.65 -5.19
N ILE A 128 -2.98 -5.73 -6.15
CA ILE A 128 -1.99 -4.68 -6.41
C ILE A 128 -1.84 -3.75 -5.21
N SER A 129 -2.95 -3.33 -4.59
CA SER A 129 -2.92 -2.41 -3.45
C SER A 129 -2.31 -3.05 -2.21
N GLY A 130 -2.53 -4.36 -2.02
CA GLY A 130 -1.99 -5.05 -0.85
C GLY A 130 -0.51 -5.40 -0.96
N ILE A 131 0.03 -5.65 -2.16
CA ILE A 131 1.47 -5.79 -2.38
C ILE A 131 2.17 -4.44 -2.14
N LEU A 132 1.57 -3.34 -2.64
CA LEU A 132 2.05 -1.98 -2.38
C LEU A 132 2.18 -1.68 -0.88
N LEU A 133 1.17 -2.07 -0.10
CA LEU A 133 1.08 -1.87 1.35
C LEU A 133 2.00 -2.83 2.16
N LEU A 134 2.55 -3.86 1.53
CA LEU A 134 3.61 -4.71 2.11
C LEU A 134 5.01 -4.16 1.82
N CYS A 135 5.19 -3.47 0.69
CA CYS A 135 6.45 -2.82 0.32
C CYS A 135 6.65 -1.43 0.96
N MET A 136 5.62 -0.83 1.57
CA MET A 136 5.81 0.38 2.36
C MET A 136 6.69 0.07 3.58
N LYS A 137 7.84 0.74 3.66
CA LYS A 137 8.78 0.59 4.76
C LYS A 137 8.16 1.26 5.99
N GLU A 138 8.04 0.51 7.08
CA GLU A 138 7.61 1.06 8.38
C GLU A 138 8.81 1.76 9.00
N ASP A 139 8.80 3.09 8.96
CA ASP A 139 9.74 3.93 9.69
C ASP A 139 9.43 3.73 11.18
N ASN A 140 10.25 2.92 11.87
CA ASN A 140 10.19 2.78 13.33
C ASN A 140 10.96 3.93 13.98
#